data_AF-A0A1Y2LHE0-F1
#
_entry.id   AF-A0A1Y2LHE0-F1
#
_cell.length_a   1.000
_cell.length_b   1.000
_cell.length_c   1.000
_cell.angle_alpha   90.00
_cell.angle_beta   90.00
_cell.angle_gamma   90.00
#
_symmetry.space_group_name_H-M   'P 1'
#
loop_
_entity.id
_entity.type
_entity.pdbx_description
1 polymer ?
#
loop_
_entity_poly.entity_id
_entity_poly.type
_entity_poly.pdbx_seq_one_letter_code
_entity_poly.pdbx_strand_id
1 'polypeptide(L)'
;MPISRRKPFNYKQDKIIRPPKTGRTEMTVVERAYTIGAVRALRGDYANISDIARATQRSRHTIARLAQRVKERLARLGSKFWDESVYLDEKGRGRHDQNVM
;
A
#
# COMPACT_ATOMS: atom_id res chain seq x y z
N MET A 1 45.08 4.51 -17.88
CA MET A 1 43.86 5.15 -17.33
C MET A 1 42.71 4.15 -17.42
N PRO A 2 41.90 3.95 -16.38
CA PRO A 2 40.81 2.98 -16.45
C PRO A 2 39.69 3.54 -17.34
N ILE A 3 39.44 2.88 -18.47
CA ILE A 3 38.35 3.21 -19.39
C ILE A 3 37.04 2.78 -18.72
N SER A 4 36.22 3.74 -18.31
CA SER A 4 34.88 3.47 -17.78
C SER A 4 34.04 2.79 -18.87
N ARG A 5 33.59 1.56 -18.60
CA ARG A 5 32.73 0.76 -19.51
C ARG A 5 31.24 1.12 -19.41
N ARG A 6 30.89 2.09 -18.55
CA ARG A 6 29.48 2.49 -18.33
C ARG A 6 29.08 3.51 -19.39
N LYS A 7 27.96 3.25 -20.09
CA LYS A 7 27.35 4.22 -21.01
C LYS A 7 26.95 5.48 -20.24
N PRO A 8 27.16 6.68 -20.79
CA PRO A 8 26.68 7.91 -20.17
C PRO A 8 25.15 7.90 -20.11
N PHE A 9 24.58 8.31 -18.96
CA PHE A 9 23.14 8.40 -18.75
C PHE A 9 22.66 9.79 -19.15
N ASN A 10 21.79 9.88 -20.16
CA ASN A 10 21.25 11.14 -20.63
C ASN A 10 20.06 11.55 -19.77
N TYR A 11 20.31 12.39 -18.76
CA TYR A 11 19.33 12.77 -17.74
C TYR A 11 17.97 13.26 -18.25
N LYS A 12 17.92 13.89 -19.44
CA LYS A 12 16.66 14.37 -20.03
C LYS A 12 15.94 13.33 -20.90
N GLN A 13 16.68 12.39 -21.50
CA GLN A 13 16.14 11.41 -22.46
C GLN A 13 15.83 10.08 -21.78
N ASP A 14 16.70 9.63 -20.87
CA ASP A 14 16.58 8.34 -20.19
C ASP A 14 15.76 8.44 -18.89
N LYS A 15 15.11 9.59 -18.65
CA LYS A 15 14.30 9.81 -17.45
C LYS A 15 12.99 9.05 -17.57
N ILE A 16 12.80 8.06 -16.71
CA ILE A 16 11.52 7.39 -16.54
C ILE A 16 10.50 8.41 -16.01
N ILE A 17 9.58 8.86 -16.88
CA ILE A 17 8.46 9.72 -16.49
C ILE A 17 7.47 8.84 -15.75
N ARG A 18 7.41 9.00 -14.42
CA ARG A 18 6.42 8.32 -13.59
C ARG A 18 5.13 9.16 -13.59
N PRO A 19 3.95 8.55 -13.73
CA PRO A 19 2.69 9.27 -13.63
C PRO A 19 2.58 9.95 -12.26
N PRO A 20 1.98 11.16 -12.19
CA PRO A 20 1.86 11.92 -10.96
C PRO A 20 1.07 11.12 -9.91
N LYS A 21 1.51 11.19 -8.65
CA LYS A 21 0.89 10.45 -7.54
C LYS A 21 -0.58 10.85 -7.30
N THR A 22 -0.95 12.06 -7.69
CA THR A 22 -2.28 12.66 -7.54
C THR A 22 -3.37 12.00 -8.39
N GLY A 23 -3.01 11.31 -9.47
CA GLY A 23 -3.99 10.57 -10.30
C GLY A 23 -4.31 9.17 -9.78
N ARG A 24 -3.78 8.76 -8.62
CA ARG A 24 -4.04 7.42 -8.07
C ARG A 24 -5.32 7.45 -7.25
N THR A 25 -6.30 6.65 -7.66
CA THR A 25 -7.50 6.42 -6.85
C THR A 25 -7.11 5.70 -5.55
N GLU A 26 -7.32 6.33 -4.40
CA GLU A 26 -7.16 5.67 -3.10
C GLU A 26 -8.33 4.73 -2.82
N MET A 27 -8.13 3.73 -1.96
CA MET A 27 -9.25 2.89 -1.53
C MET A 27 -10.05 3.62 -0.46
N THR A 28 -11.37 3.58 -0.53
CA THR A 28 -12.21 4.11 0.56
C THR A 28 -12.08 3.26 1.81
N VAL A 29 -12.53 3.78 2.96
CA VAL A 29 -12.52 3.06 4.24
C VAL A 29 -13.32 1.75 4.13
N VAL A 30 -14.48 1.81 3.47
CA VAL A 30 -15.37 0.66 3.23
C VAL A 30 -14.69 -0.38 2.34
N GLU A 31 -14.06 0.05 1.25
CA GLU A 31 -13.30 -0.86 0.37
C GLU A 31 -12.15 -1.55 1.13
N ARG A 32 -11.46 -0.83 2.01
CA ARG A 32 -10.39 -1.41 2.85
C ARG A 32 -10.93 -2.44 3.82
N ALA A 33 -12.03 -2.13 4.50
CA ALA A 33 -12.67 -3.08 5.42
C ALA A 33 -13.16 -4.33 4.67
N TYR A 34 -13.80 -4.16 3.50
CA TYR A 34 -14.26 -5.25 2.65
C TYR A 34 -13.11 -6.15 2.20
N THR A 35 -12.06 -5.57 1.63
CA THR A 35 -10.90 -6.35 1.12
C THR A 35 -10.21 -7.13 2.22
N ILE A 36 -10.09 -6.54 3.40
CA ILE A 36 -9.45 -7.18 4.53
C ILE A 36 -10.33 -8.26 5.17
N GLY A 37 -11.63 -8.01 5.27
CA GLY A 37 -12.62 -9.02 5.66
C GLY A 37 -12.59 -10.21 4.72
N ALA A 38 -12.58 -9.95 3.41
CA ALA A 38 -12.45 -10.97 2.37
C ALA A 38 -11.14 -11.76 2.54
N VAL A 39 -9.98 -11.09 2.62
CA VAL A 39 -8.66 -11.74 2.84
C VAL A 39 -8.64 -12.60 4.10
N ARG A 40 -9.32 -12.19 5.18
CA ARG A 40 -9.40 -12.97 6.41
C ARG A 40 -10.31 -14.19 6.25
N ALA A 41 -11.42 -14.05 5.55
CA ALA A 41 -12.31 -15.16 5.21
C ALA A 41 -11.64 -16.18 4.27
N LEU A 42 -10.68 -15.75 3.43
CA LEU A 42 -9.90 -16.65 2.55
C LEU A 42 -9.05 -17.69 3.29
N ARG A 43 -8.83 -17.56 4.60
CA ARG A 43 -8.00 -18.52 5.36
C ARG A 43 -8.56 -19.95 5.42
N GLY A 44 -9.73 -20.21 4.83
CA GLY A 44 -10.37 -21.54 4.79
C GLY A 44 -10.78 -22.01 3.38
N ASP A 45 -9.95 -21.80 2.35
CA ASP A 45 -10.09 -22.36 0.98
C ASP A 45 -11.11 -21.73 0.01
N TYR A 46 -11.89 -20.71 0.40
CA TYR A 46 -13.01 -20.25 -0.44
C TYR A 46 -12.70 -19.19 -1.53
N ALA A 47 -11.53 -18.54 -1.55
CA ALA A 47 -11.14 -17.68 -2.68
C ALA A 47 -9.64 -17.33 -2.71
N ASN A 48 -9.12 -17.00 -3.89
CA ASN A 48 -7.71 -16.65 -4.09
C ASN A 48 -7.52 -15.12 -3.93
N ILE A 49 -6.40 -14.68 -3.35
CA ILE A 49 -6.01 -13.25 -3.31
C ILE A 49 -6.04 -12.61 -4.71
N SER A 50 -5.81 -13.43 -5.73
CA SER A 50 -5.91 -13.06 -7.15
C SER A 50 -7.31 -12.61 -7.56
N ASP A 51 -8.37 -13.22 -7.01
CA ASP A 51 -9.75 -12.90 -7.35
C ASP A 51 -10.18 -11.59 -6.67
N ILE A 52 -9.76 -11.39 -5.42
CA ILE A 52 -9.94 -10.10 -4.70
C ILE A 52 -9.21 -8.97 -5.45
N ALA A 53 -7.98 -9.22 -5.90
CA ALA A 53 -7.20 -8.27 -6.70
C ALA A 53 -7.94 -7.88 -7.99
N ARG A 54 -8.53 -8.86 -8.69
CA ARG A 54 -9.34 -8.61 -9.89
C ARG A 54 -10.60 -7.81 -9.56
N ALA A 55 -11.36 -8.21 -8.55
CA ALA A 55 -12.61 -7.55 -8.14
C ALA A 55 -12.40 -6.10 -7.69
N THR A 56 -11.26 -5.81 -7.06
CA THR A 56 -10.93 -4.47 -6.54
C THR A 56 -10.11 -3.64 -7.51
N GLN A 57 -9.73 -4.20 -8.67
CA GLN A 57 -8.80 -3.61 -9.63
C GLN A 57 -7.48 -3.16 -8.98
N ARG A 58 -7.04 -3.88 -7.94
CA ARG A 58 -5.79 -3.60 -7.20
C ARG A 58 -4.77 -4.70 -7.42
N SER A 59 -3.50 -4.34 -7.27
CA SER A 59 -2.45 -5.34 -7.30
C SER A 59 -2.47 -6.20 -6.03
N ARG A 60 -2.10 -7.49 -6.15
CA ARG A 60 -1.94 -8.40 -5.00
C ARG A 60 -0.99 -7.82 -3.95
N HIS A 61 0.07 -7.16 -4.39
CA HIS A 61 1.04 -6.52 -3.53
C HIS A 61 0.43 -5.33 -2.75
N THR A 62 -0.48 -4.56 -3.35
CA THR A 62 -1.22 -3.50 -2.65
C THR A 62 -2.09 -4.07 -1.52
N ILE A 63 -2.78 -5.19 -1.80
CA ILE A 63 -3.63 -5.89 -0.83
C ILE A 63 -2.78 -6.48 0.31
N ALA A 64 -1.67 -7.12 -0.01
CA ALA A 64 -0.74 -7.66 1.00
C ALA A 64 -0.19 -6.55 1.92
N ARG A 65 0.20 -5.40 1.35
CA ARG A 65 0.62 -4.23 2.14
C ARG A 65 -0.51 -3.65 2.99
N LEU A 66 -1.75 -3.70 2.51
CA LEU A 66 -2.90 -3.26 3.30
C LEU A 66 -3.10 -4.19 4.50
N ALA A 67 -3.06 -5.50 4.30
CA ALA A 67 -3.20 -6.50 5.37
C ALA A 67 -2.10 -6.38 6.42
N GLN A 68 -0.86 -6.18 5.98
CA GLN A 68 0.28 -5.95 6.88
C GLN A 68 0.09 -4.68 7.72
N ARG A 69 -0.31 -3.56 7.09
CA ARG A 69 -0.57 -2.29 7.79
C ARG A 69 -1.69 -2.42 8.83
N VAL A 70 -2.77 -3.11 8.49
CA VAL A 70 -3.88 -3.37 9.42
C VAL A 70 -3.40 -4.20 10.60
N LYS A 71 -2.61 -5.25 10.36
CA LYS A 71 -2.03 -6.09 11.42
C LYS A 71 -1.14 -5.28 12.38
N GLU A 72 -0.25 -4.46 11.84
CA GLU A 72 0.62 -3.56 12.62
C GLU A 72 -0.19 -2.56 13.45
N ARG A 73 -1.26 -2.01 12.87
CA ARG A 73 -2.10 -1.04 13.55
C ARG A 73 -2.93 -1.65 14.67
N LEU A 74 -3.46 -2.86 14.47
CA LEU A 74 -4.12 -3.63 15.52
C LEU A 74 -3.17 -3.94 16.67
N ALA A 75 -1.93 -4.31 16.36
CA ALA A 75 -0.90 -4.53 17.37
C ALA A 75 -0.56 -3.24 18.16
N ARG A 76 -0.54 -2.08 17.49
CA ARG A 76 -0.25 -0.79 18.13
C ARG A 76 -1.41 -0.25 18.98
N LEU A 77 -2.64 -0.38 18.51
CA LEU A 77 -3.82 0.19 19.17
C LEU A 77 -4.43 -0.75 20.21
N GLY A 78 -4.13 -2.05 20.17
CA GLY A 78 -4.87 -3.05 20.95
C GLY A 78 -6.34 -3.16 20.53
N SER A 79 -6.74 -2.52 19.43
CA SER A 79 -8.10 -2.50 18.91
C SER A 79 -8.49 -3.82 18.27
N LYS A 80 -9.79 -3.99 18.09
CA LYS A 80 -10.39 -5.14 17.41
C LYS A 80 -10.53 -4.87 15.91
N PHE A 81 -10.64 -5.93 15.13
CA PHE A 81 -10.65 -5.91 13.67
C PHE A 81 -11.84 -5.14 13.04
N TRP A 82 -12.93 -4.99 13.79
CA TRP A 82 -14.15 -4.30 13.38
C TRP A 82 -14.15 -2.81 13.74
N ASP A 83 -13.11 -2.34 14.42
CA ASP A 83 -12.95 -0.92 14.74
C ASP A 83 -12.61 -0.14 13.46
N GLU A 84 -13.45 0.84 13.10
CA GLU A 84 -13.28 1.66 11.91
C GLU A 84 -11.95 2.44 11.94
N SER A 85 -11.47 2.81 13.13
CA SER A 85 -10.22 3.55 13.31
C SER A 85 -9.00 2.82 12.72
N VAL A 86 -9.08 1.50 12.57
CA VAL A 86 -8.04 0.66 11.98
C VAL A 86 -7.91 0.92 10.46
N TYR A 87 -9.00 1.28 9.79
CA TYR A 87 -9.07 1.46 8.33
C TYR A 87 -9.03 2.91 7.86
N LEU A 88 -9.09 3.89 8.77
CA LEU A 88 -8.93 5.31 8.43
C LEU A 88 -7.52 5.59 7.93
N ASP A 89 -7.38 6.34 6.83
CA ASP A 89 -6.03 6.74 6.40
C ASP A 89 -5.46 7.75 7.40
N GLU A 90 -4.22 7.51 7.82
CA GLU A 90 -3.46 8.53 8.53
C GLU A 90 -2.98 9.56 7.50
N LYS A 91 -3.78 10.60 7.29
CA LYS A 91 -3.35 11.79 6.55
C LYS A 91 -2.10 12.35 7.26
N GLY A 92 -0.96 12.38 6.57
CA GLY A 92 0.23 13.07 7.07
C GLY A 92 1.47 12.22 7.39
N ARG A 93 1.55 10.93 7.04
CA ARG A 93 2.83 10.17 7.09
C ARG A 93 3.83 10.59 5.98
N GLY A 94 3.99 11.90 5.76
CA GLY A 94 5.32 12.44 5.48
C GLY A 94 6.18 12.21 6.73
N ARG A 95 7.51 12.22 6.61
CA ARG A 95 8.42 12.07 7.75
C ARG A 95 7.90 12.89 8.93
N HIS A 96 7.67 12.25 10.08
CA HIS A 96 7.63 13.00 11.32
C HIS A 96 9.02 13.59 11.46
N ASP A 97 9.18 14.87 11.11
CA ASP A 97 10.35 15.61 11.52
C ASP A 97 10.38 15.52 13.04
N GLN A 98 11.39 14.82 13.54
CA GLN A 98 11.78 14.84 14.93
C GLN A 98 12.27 16.26 15.22
N ASN A 99 11.35 17.19 15.40
CA ASN A 99 11.66 18.50 15.95
C ASN A 99 10.38 19.07 16.58
N VAL A 100 10.14 18.61 17.80
CA VAL A 100 9.32 19.33 18.77
C VAL A 100 10.25 19.60 19.94
N MET A 101 10.74 20.84 20.00
CA MET A 101 11.01 21.54 21.25
C MET A 101 9.78 22.38 21.57
#